data_AF-A0A3C0GSA6-F1
#
_entry.id   AF-A0A3C0GSA6-F1
#
_cell.length_a   1.000
_cell.length_b   1.000
_cell.length_c   1.000
_cell.angle_alpha   90.00
_cell.angle_beta   90.00
_cell.angle_gamma   90.00
#
_symmetry.space_group_name_H-M   'P 1'
#
loop_
_entity.id
_entity.type
_entity.pdbx_description
1 polymer ?
#
loop_
_entity_poly.entity_id
_entity_poly.type
_entity_poly.pdbx_seq_one_letter_code
_entity_poly.pdbx_strand_id
1 'polypeptide(L)'
;MGWMDRIKASLGARKDATPQALDPADILYSMPTVAGDALAFVPPDPSAAEDVPAFHEDDWCQLEFWPGAALAAVQRELTAYKAFEEAHRLPQGWSALHVRHLVRPVLVPGPGAVQRLADPFATLPGPAPILTTASQALGQVVDGFTIRPSSDVLLHGLANASGVIALGAMLDGDDLQLSTVFAELHAAFGLMLVDWRQQFVLVAVEPGGDFSIWRP
;
A
#
# COMPACT_ATOMS: atom_id res chain seq x y z
N MET A 1 37.51 4.13 34.73
CA MET A 1 36.43 3.36 34.09
C MET A 1 36.16 3.98 32.73
N GLY A 2 36.51 3.29 31.65
CA GLY A 2 36.42 3.83 30.30
C GLY A 2 35.02 3.65 29.71
N TRP A 3 34.64 4.52 28.78
CA TRP A 3 33.32 4.45 28.11
C TRP A 3 33.09 3.12 27.36
N MET A 4 34.15 2.41 26.98
CA MET A 4 34.09 1.06 26.41
C MET A 4 33.68 -0.03 27.42
N ASP A 5 33.94 0.14 28.72
CA ASP A 5 33.52 -0.81 29.75
C ASP A 5 32.00 -0.78 29.97
N ARG A 6 31.38 0.38 29.72
CA ARG A 6 29.91 0.56 29.80
C ARG A 6 29.17 -0.11 28.63
N ILE A 7 29.78 -0.19 27.44
CA ILE A 7 29.20 -0.87 26.28
C ILE A 7 29.30 -2.39 26.43
N LYS A 8 30.39 -2.91 27.01
CA LYS A 8 30.51 -4.34 27.32
C LYS A 8 29.53 -4.80 28.41
N ALA A 9 29.17 -3.92 29.35
CA ALA A 9 28.17 -4.21 30.38
C ALA A 9 26.71 -4.16 29.85
N SER A 10 26.41 -3.40 28.80
CA SER A 10 25.08 -3.35 28.18
C SER A 10 24.84 -4.47 27.15
N LEU A 11 25.91 -5.14 26.70
CA LEU A 11 25.86 -6.38 25.91
C LEU A 11 25.89 -7.62 26.82
N GLY A 12 25.18 -7.56 27.95
CA GLY A 12 24.84 -8.76 28.70
C GLY A 12 24.23 -9.75 27.73
N ALA A 13 24.83 -10.93 27.63
CA ALA A 13 24.34 -12.03 26.80
C ALA A 13 22.83 -12.14 26.97
N ARG A 14 22.06 -11.88 25.90
CA ARG A 14 20.65 -12.25 25.88
C ARG A 14 20.65 -13.74 26.18
N LYS A 15 20.16 -14.07 27.37
CA LYS A 15 19.91 -15.44 27.79
C LYS A 15 19.19 -16.09 26.62
N ASP A 16 19.81 -17.10 26.00
CA ASP A 16 19.22 -17.83 24.88
C ASP A 16 17.82 -18.24 25.31
N ALA A 17 16.81 -17.52 24.80
CA ALA A 17 15.44 -17.84 25.06
C ALA A 17 15.23 -19.17 24.34
N THR A 18 15.08 -20.25 25.11
CA THR A 18 14.66 -21.54 24.57
C THR A 18 13.46 -21.29 23.66
N PRO A 19 13.50 -21.66 22.37
CA PRO A 19 12.38 -21.47 21.47
C PRO A 19 11.14 -22.08 22.11
N GLN A 20 10.20 -21.24 22.52
CA GLN A 20 8.90 -21.73 22.96
C GLN A 20 8.10 -22.01 21.70
N ALA A 21 7.64 -23.26 21.58
CA ALA A 21 6.60 -23.57 20.62
C ALA A 21 5.35 -22.80 21.04
N LEU A 22 4.96 -21.82 20.25
CA LEU A 22 3.67 -21.15 20.34
C LEU A 22 2.67 -21.96 19.52
N ASP A 23 1.43 -22.03 20.00
CA ASP A 23 0.33 -22.49 19.14
C ASP A 23 0.15 -21.45 18.03
N PRO A 24 0.13 -21.85 16.74
CA PRO A 24 -0.17 -20.92 15.65
C PRO A 24 -1.49 -20.17 15.85
N ALA A 25 -2.46 -20.73 16.59
CA ALA A 25 -3.71 -20.06 16.93
C ALA A 25 -3.54 -18.86 17.88
N ASP A 26 -2.42 -18.79 18.62
CA ASP A 26 -2.08 -17.67 19.50
C ASP A 26 -1.33 -16.55 18.75
N ILE A 27 -1.00 -16.75 17.47
CA ILE A 27 -0.31 -15.74 16.66
C ILE A 27 -1.33 -14.69 16.21
N LEU A 28 -1.15 -13.48 16.71
CA LEU A 28 -1.97 -12.33 16.35
C LEU A 28 -1.59 -11.78 14.98
N TYR A 29 -2.55 -11.11 14.33
CA TYR A 29 -2.28 -10.40 13.09
C TYR A 29 -1.33 -9.22 13.36
N SER A 30 -0.36 -9.02 12.47
CA SER A 30 0.62 -7.93 12.51
C SER A 30 0.05 -6.62 11.95
N MET A 31 -1.08 -6.69 11.25
CA MET A 31 -1.78 -5.54 10.72
C MET A 31 -3.30 -5.70 10.79
N PRO A 32 -4.03 -4.58 10.87
CA PRO A 32 -5.47 -4.58 11.09
C PRO A 32 -6.31 -4.80 9.83
N THR A 33 -5.76 -4.51 8.64
CA THR A 33 -6.54 -4.55 7.40
C THR A 33 -5.69 -4.91 6.19
N VAL A 34 -6.30 -5.59 5.22
CA VAL A 34 -5.71 -5.90 3.90
C VAL A 34 -6.74 -5.67 2.79
N ALA A 35 -6.25 -5.45 1.57
CA ALA A 35 -7.09 -5.43 0.40
C ALA A 35 -7.58 -6.85 0.07
N GLY A 36 -8.88 -7.02 -0.15
CA GLY A 36 -9.50 -8.32 -0.46
C GLY A 36 -9.51 -8.65 -1.96
N ASP A 37 -8.51 -8.20 -2.70
CA ASP A 37 -8.41 -8.39 -4.14
C ASP A 37 -8.06 -9.82 -4.53
N ALA A 38 -8.76 -10.36 -5.52
CA ALA A 38 -8.42 -11.63 -6.13
C ALA A 38 -7.32 -11.41 -7.19
N LEU A 39 -6.07 -11.41 -6.77
CA LEU A 39 -4.91 -11.28 -7.65
C LEU A 39 -4.56 -12.62 -8.33
N ALA A 40 -4.16 -12.54 -9.60
CA ALA A 40 -3.59 -13.66 -10.32
C ALA A 40 -2.09 -13.43 -10.52
N PHE A 41 -1.32 -14.52 -10.52
CA PHE A 41 0.14 -14.48 -10.57
C PHE A 41 0.70 -15.36 -11.68
N VAL A 42 1.81 -14.93 -12.26
CA VAL A 42 2.67 -15.74 -13.14
C VAL A 42 4.09 -15.82 -12.57
N PRO A 43 4.86 -16.86 -12.91
CA PRO A 43 6.28 -16.89 -12.55
C PRO A 43 6.99 -15.63 -13.06
N PRO A 44 7.79 -14.95 -12.22
CA PRO A 44 8.52 -13.77 -12.65
C PRO A 44 9.52 -14.13 -13.74
N ASP A 45 9.68 -13.23 -14.73
CA ASP A 45 10.69 -13.41 -15.77
C ASP A 45 12.10 -13.34 -15.15
N PRO A 46 12.89 -14.43 -15.17
CA PRO A 46 14.22 -14.45 -14.58
C PRO A 46 15.17 -13.43 -15.21
N SER A 47 14.91 -13.02 -16.45
CA SER A 47 15.74 -12.05 -17.18
C SER A 47 15.42 -10.58 -16.85
N ALA A 48 14.30 -10.32 -16.18
CA ALA A 48 13.86 -8.99 -15.76
C ALA A 48 13.93 -8.79 -14.23
N ALA A 49 14.31 -9.82 -13.47
CA ALA A 49 14.10 -9.88 -12.03
C ALA A 49 14.89 -8.86 -11.19
N GLU A 50 16.04 -8.33 -11.66
CA GLU A 50 16.84 -7.38 -10.88
C GLU A 50 16.19 -5.99 -10.73
N ASP A 51 15.29 -5.59 -11.64
CA ASP A 51 14.69 -4.25 -11.66
C ASP A 51 13.16 -4.23 -11.43
N VAL A 52 12.55 -5.40 -11.19
CA VAL A 52 11.10 -5.48 -10.91
C VAL A 52 10.84 -5.20 -9.43
N PRO A 53 9.99 -4.22 -9.09
CA PRO A 53 9.64 -3.97 -7.69
C PRO A 53 9.02 -5.20 -7.03
N ALA A 54 9.50 -5.54 -5.83
CA ALA A 54 9.00 -6.66 -5.04
C ALA A 54 8.65 -6.20 -3.62
N PHE A 55 7.46 -6.55 -3.16
CA PHE A 55 6.97 -6.20 -1.83
C PHE A 55 5.95 -7.20 -1.30
N HIS A 56 5.64 -7.11 -0.01
CA HIS A 56 4.75 -8.07 0.66
C HIS A 56 3.31 -7.92 0.17
N GLU A 57 2.57 -9.03 0.04
CA GLU A 57 1.18 -9.03 -0.41
C GLU A 57 0.28 -8.13 0.45
N ASP A 58 0.56 -8.09 1.75
CA ASP A 58 -0.16 -7.24 2.70
C ASP A 58 -0.04 -5.75 2.42
N ASP A 59 1.01 -5.29 1.73
CA ASP A 59 1.19 -3.89 1.38
C ASP A 59 0.37 -3.48 0.14
N TRP A 60 -0.23 -4.46 -0.56
CA TRP A 60 -1.08 -4.21 -1.72
C TRP A 60 -2.24 -3.27 -1.39
N CYS A 61 -2.26 -2.13 -2.07
CA CYS A 61 -3.28 -1.10 -1.91
C CYS A 61 -3.54 -0.69 -0.44
N GLN A 62 -2.51 -0.64 0.42
CA GLN A 62 -2.62 -0.04 1.76
C GLN A 62 -2.67 1.49 1.74
N LEU A 63 -1.98 2.06 0.76
CA LEU A 63 -2.09 3.45 0.36
C LEU A 63 -2.54 3.44 -1.09
N GLU A 64 -3.67 4.08 -1.41
CA GLU A 64 -4.38 3.80 -2.66
C GLU A 64 -5.17 5.01 -3.18
N PHE A 65 -5.17 5.19 -4.50
CA PHE A 65 -5.99 6.17 -5.19
C PHE A 65 -7.37 5.62 -5.55
N TRP A 66 -8.38 6.48 -5.40
CA TRP A 66 -9.76 6.20 -5.78
C TRP A 66 -10.34 7.39 -6.57
N PRO A 67 -11.36 7.20 -7.42
CA PRO A 67 -12.04 8.33 -8.03
C PRO A 67 -12.87 9.08 -6.99
N GLY A 68 -12.92 10.42 -7.05
CA GLY A 68 -13.70 11.22 -6.10
C GLY A 68 -15.18 10.83 -5.99
N ALA A 69 -15.78 10.29 -7.06
CA ALA A 69 -17.14 9.77 -7.05
C ALA A 69 -17.36 8.60 -6.05
N ALA A 70 -16.30 7.91 -5.63
CA ALA A 70 -16.33 6.82 -4.66
C ALA A 70 -16.20 7.28 -3.19
N LEU A 71 -16.05 8.59 -2.93
CA LEU A 71 -15.80 9.13 -1.59
C LEU A 71 -16.77 8.60 -0.54
N ALA A 72 -18.07 8.62 -0.80
CA ALA A 72 -19.07 8.15 0.16
C ALA A 72 -18.93 6.65 0.49
N ALA A 73 -18.46 5.83 -0.46
CA ALA A 73 -18.21 4.40 -0.21
C ALA A 73 -16.96 4.20 0.63
N VAL A 74 -15.87 4.91 0.32
CA VAL A 74 -14.62 4.88 1.09
C VAL A 74 -14.84 5.38 2.52
N GLN A 75 -15.61 6.46 2.71
CA GLN A 75 -15.93 6.97 4.05
C GLN A 75 -16.68 5.95 4.90
N ARG A 76 -17.69 5.26 4.33
CA ARG A 76 -18.39 4.18 5.04
C ARG A 76 -17.46 3.04 5.44
N GLU A 77 -16.56 2.66 4.54
CA GLU A 77 -15.59 1.60 4.81
C GLU A 77 -14.62 2.00 5.91
N LEU A 78 -14.05 3.21 5.85
CA LEU A 78 -13.16 3.74 6.88
C LEU A 78 -13.86 3.84 8.26
N THR A 79 -15.12 4.27 8.31
CA THR A 79 -15.90 4.28 9.56
C THR A 79 -16.13 2.87 10.10
N ALA A 80 -16.48 1.91 9.24
CA ALA A 80 -16.68 0.52 9.64
C ALA A 80 -15.37 -0.10 10.14
N TYR A 81 -14.29 0.16 9.42
CA TYR A 81 -12.95 -0.31 9.75
C TYR A 81 -12.45 0.30 11.08
N LYS A 82 -12.72 1.58 11.36
CA LYS A 82 -12.37 2.20 12.63
C LYS A 82 -13.01 1.48 13.82
N ALA A 83 -14.31 1.18 13.72
CA ALA A 83 -15.04 0.43 14.74
C ALA A 83 -14.52 -1.01 14.88
N PHE A 84 -14.16 -1.66 13.75
CA PHE A 84 -13.53 -2.98 13.77
C PHE A 84 -12.19 -2.95 14.50
N GLU A 85 -11.32 -1.98 14.19
CA GLU A 85 -10.01 -1.88 14.83
C GLU A 85 -10.15 -1.74 16.35
N GLU A 86 -11.05 -0.89 16.82
CA GLU A 86 -11.32 -0.73 18.26
C GLU A 86 -11.78 -2.01 18.94
N ALA A 87 -12.61 -2.82 18.27
CA ALA A 87 -13.12 -4.08 18.79
C ALA A 87 -12.07 -5.22 18.81
N HIS A 88 -11.08 -5.18 17.90
CA HIS A 88 -10.14 -6.27 17.67
C HIS A 88 -8.69 -5.98 18.07
N ARG A 89 -8.37 -4.72 18.44
CA ARG A 89 -7.06 -4.31 18.91
C ARG A 89 -6.70 -4.96 20.25
N LEU A 90 -5.54 -5.60 20.30
CA LEU A 90 -4.93 -6.14 21.52
C LEU A 90 -3.62 -5.41 21.83
N PRO A 91 -3.03 -5.58 23.04
CA PRO A 91 -1.77 -4.93 23.38
C PRO A 91 -0.63 -5.22 22.40
N GLN A 92 -0.65 -6.38 21.74
CA GLN A 92 0.36 -6.79 20.75
C GLN A 92 -0.31 -7.32 19.47
N GLY A 93 -0.88 -6.45 18.66
CA GLY A 93 -1.45 -6.82 17.36
C GLY A 93 -2.98 -6.79 17.35
N TRP A 94 -3.57 -7.66 16.54
CA TRP A 94 -5.02 -7.73 16.34
C TRP A 94 -5.52 -9.18 16.38
N SER A 95 -6.70 -9.38 16.97
CA SER A 95 -7.34 -10.70 17.06
C SER A 95 -8.01 -11.15 15.76
N ALA A 96 -8.27 -10.22 14.85
CA ALA A 96 -8.89 -10.47 13.56
C ALA A 96 -8.36 -9.49 12.51
N LEU A 97 -8.55 -9.84 11.24
CA LEU A 97 -8.14 -9.04 10.09
C LEU A 97 -9.36 -8.45 9.37
N HIS A 98 -9.34 -7.15 9.12
CA HIS A 98 -10.37 -6.47 8.32
C HIS A 98 -10.04 -6.56 6.82
N VAL A 99 -10.69 -7.48 6.11
CA VAL A 99 -10.50 -7.65 4.67
C VAL A 99 -11.43 -6.71 3.90
N ARG A 100 -10.86 -5.79 3.11
CA ARG A 100 -11.62 -4.78 2.35
C ARG A 100 -12.12 -5.36 1.03
N HIS A 101 -13.43 -5.60 0.91
CA HIS A 101 -14.07 -6.09 -0.32
C HIS A 101 -14.81 -4.97 -1.05
N LEU A 102 -14.09 -3.89 -1.39
CA LEU A 102 -14.67 -2.77 -2.11
C LEU A 102 -14.80 -3.08 -3.60
N VAL A 103 -15.94 -2.71 -4.18
CA VAL A 103 -16.12 -2.74 -5.64
C VAL A 103 -15.23 -1.68 -6.27
N ARG A 104 -14.27 -2.11 -7.07
CA ARG A 104 -13.30 -1.22 -7.75
C ARG A 104 -13.93 -0.53 -8.96
N PRO A 105 -14.16 0.80 -8.91
CA PRO A 105 -14.53 1.56 -10.10
C PRO A 105 -13.32 1.65 -11.04
N VAL A 106 -13.58 1.97 -12.31
CA VAL A 106 -12.50 2.33 -13.23
C VAL A 106 -12.01 3.74 -12.85
N LEU A 107 -10.72 3.86 -12.54
CA LEU A 107 -10.06 5.12 -12.17
C LEU A 107 -9.79 5.97 -13.42
N VAL A 108 -9.21 5.35 -14.44
CA VAL A 108 -8.86 5.99 -15.70
C VAL A 108 -9.35 5.08 -16.84
N PRO A 109 -10.36 5.49 -17.63
CA PRO A 109 -11.05 4.60 -18.55
C PRO A 109 -10.37 4.47 -19.91
N GLY A 110 -10.49 3.30 -20.54
CA GLY A 110 -10.14 3.06 -21.94
C GLY A 110 -8.66 2.71 -22.19
N PRO A 111 -8.32 2.41 -23.46
CA PRO A 111 -6.99 1.97 -23.84
C PRO A 111 -5.93 3.03 -23.52
N GLY A 112 -4.72 2.59 -23.17
CA GLY A 112 -3.62 3.49 -22.80
C GLY A 112 -3.80 4.20 -21.46
N ALA A 113 -4.75 3.77 -20.61
CA ALA A 113 -4.97 4.36 -19.29
C ALA A 113 -3.72 4.38 -18.41
N VAL A 114 -2.91 3.32 -18.45
CA VAL A 114 -1.65 3.24 -17.71
C VAL A 114 -0.65 4.30 -18.18
N GLN A 115 -0.52 4.50 -19.50
CA GLN A 115 0.35 5.54 -20.04
C GLN A 115 -0.13 6.94 -19.62
N ARG A 116 -1.44 7.20 -19.67
CA ARG A 116 -1.99 8.49 -19.22
C ARG A 116 -1.73 8.76 -17.75
N LEU A 117 -1.71 7.74 -16.88
CA LEU A 117 -1.29 7.92 -15.49
C LEU A 117 0.19 8.28 -15.34
N ALA A 118 1.04 7.84 -16.28
CA ALA A 118 2.47 8.10 -16.26
C ALA A 118 2.84 9.47 -16.87
N ASP A 119 2.03 9.97 -17.82
CA ASP A 119 2.28 11.20 -18.58
C ASP A 119 2.51 12.46 -17.69
N PRO A 120 1.75 12.71 -16.60
CA PRO A 120 1.99 13.86 -15.71
C PRO A 120 3.40 13.88 -15.12
N PHE A 121 4.05 12.72 -15.01
CA PHE A 121 5.36 12.57 -14.41
C PHE A 121 6.49 12.40 -15.43
N ALA A 122 6.17 12.53 -16.72
CA ALA A 122 7.11 12.31 -17.83
C ALA A 122 7.88 10.98 -17.72
N THR A 123 7.22 9.93 -17.24
CA THR A 123 7.80 8.60 -17.04
C THR A 123 7.10 7.56 -17.92
N LEU A 124 7.65 6.36 -17.97
CA LEU A 124 7.06 5.23 -18.69
C LEU A 124 6.53 4.20 -17.69
N PRO A 125 5.42 3.50 -18.01
CA PRO A 125 4.99 2.36 -17.24
C PRO A 125 6.07 1.28 -17.21
N GLY A 126 6.35 0.79 -16.00
CA GLY A 126 7.22 -0.34 -15.74
C GLY A 126 6.44 -1.66 -15.66
N PRO A 127 7.18 -2.78 -15.48
CA PRO A 127 6.59 -4.10 -15.34
C PRO A 127 5.69 -4.19 -14.10
N ALA A 128 4.79 -5.16 -14.08
CA ALA A 128 4.00 -5.50 -12.90
C ALA A 128 4.91 -5.84 -11.70
N PRO A 129 4.52 -5.52 -10.46
CA PRO A 129 5.31 -5.88 -9.29
C PRO A 129 5.26 -7.39 -9.03
N ILE A 130 6.25 -7.88 -8.29
CA ILE A 130 6.26 -9.21 -7.70
C ILE A 130 5.74 -9.10 -6.28
N LEU A 131 4.73 -9.90 -5.93
CA LEU A 131 4.26 -9.98 -4.55
C LEU A 131 4.90 -11.15 -3.83
N THR A 132 5.19 -10.97 -2.56
CA THR A 132 5.79 -11.98 -1.68
C THR A 132 4.93 -12.19 -0.44
N THR A 133 5.02 -13.38 0.13
CA THR A 133 4.62 -13.65 1.51
C THR A 133 5.87 -13.64 2.39
N ALA A 134 5.68 -13.82 3.71
CA ALA A 134 6.79 -14.00 4.65
C ALA A 134 7.74 -15.17 4.30
N SER A 135 7.31 -16.14 3.49
CA SER A 135 8.07 -17.36 3.22
C SER A 135 8.45 -17.59 1.76
N GLN A 136 7.79 -16.95 0.79
CA GLN A 136 8.06 -17.16 -0.64
C GLN A 136 7.51 -16.04 -1.53
N ALA A 137 8.00 -15.96 -2.77
CA ALA A 137 7.35 -15.14 -3.80
C ALA A 137 6.05 -15.81 -4.29
N LEU A 138 4.98 -15.02 -4.43
CA LEU A 138 3.73 -15.45 -5.06
C LEU A 138 3.84 -15.43 -6.58
N GLY A 139 4.59 -14.46 -7.09
CA GLY A 139 4.82 -14.25 -8.51
C GLY A 139 4.57 -12.81 -8.93
N GLN A 140 4.70 -12.57 -10.23
CA GLN A 140 4.41 -11.28 -10.84
C GLN A 140 2.91 -11.13 -11.09
N VAL A 141 2.34 -9.97 -10.74
CA VAL A 141 0.90 -9.72 -10.83
C VAL A 141 0.44 -9.68 -12.29
N VAL A 142 -0.53 -10.53 -12.64
CA VAL A 142 -1.15 -10.53 -13.98
C VAL A 142 -1.89 -9.22 -14.21
N ASP A 143 -1.72 -8.64 -15.39
CA ASP A 143 -2.26 -7.33 -15.78
C ASP A 143 -1.84 -6.17 -14.84
N GLY A 144 -0.80 -6.41 -14.04
CA GLY A 144 -0.19 -5.40 -13.18
C GLY A 144 0.66 -4.42 -13.96
N PHE A 145 0.92 -3.27 -13.35
CA PHE A 145 1.90 -2.31 -13.84
C PHE A 145 2.54 -1.56 -12.68
N THR A 146 3.64 -0.87 -12.98
CA THR A 146 4.25 0.11 -12.08
C THR A 146 4.46 1.44 -12.78
N ILE A 147 4.49 2.53 -12.03
CA ILE A 147 4.86 3.88 -12.49
C ILE A 147 5.73 4.47 -11.39
N ARG A 148 6.84 5.10 -11.75
CA ARG A 148 7.76 5.72 -10.78
C ARG A 148 7.81 7.23 -11.01
N PRO A 149 6.94 8.01 -10.34
CA PRO A 149 6.94 9.47 -10.44
C PRO A 149 8.21 10.13 -9.90
N SER A 150 8.82 9.52 -8.88
CA SER A 150 10.06 9.98 -8.25
C SER A 150 10.85 8.80 -7.68
N SER A 151 12.05 9.03 -7.14
CA SER A 151 12.83 7.97 -6.48
C SER A 151 12.09 7.34 -5.29
N ASP A 152 11.26 8.13 -4.62
CA ASP A 152 10.69 7.79 -3.31
C ASP A 152 9.27 7.22 -3.41
N VAL A 153 8.60 7.44 -4.54
CA VAL A 153 7.22 7.00 -4.77
C VAL A 153 7.17 5.96 -5.87
N LEU A 154 6.60 4.81 -5.55
CA LEU A 154 6.23 3.78 -6.52
C LEU A 154 4.70 3.69 -6.57
N LEU A 155 4.13 3.99 -7.73
CA LEU A 155 2.75 3.63 -8.02
C LEU A 155 2.70 2.22 -8.60
N HIS A 156 1.73 1.43 -8.18
CA HIS A 156 1.48 0.10 -8.69
C HIS A 156 -0.02 -0.09 -8.88
N GLY A 157 -0.43 -0.97 -9.78
CA GLY A 157 -1.86 -1.12 -10.02
C GLY A 157 -2.21 -2.27 -10.93
N LEU A 158 -3.50 -2.34 -11.23
CA LEU A 158 -4.10 -3.29 -12.16
C LEU A 158 -4.83 -2.52 -13.25
N ALA A 159 -4.66 -2.97 -14.48
CA ALA A 159 -5.42 -2.48 -15.61
C ALA A 159 -6.09 -3.63 -16.35
N ASN A 160 -7.20 -3.36 -17.01
CA ASN A 160 -7.83 -4.31 -17.92
C ASN A 160 -8.33 -3.57 -19.17
N ALA A 161 -9.10 -4.25 -20.02
CA ALA A 161 -9.64 -3.66 -21.24
C ALA A 161 -10.48 -2.38 -21.01
N SER A 162 -11.08 -2.24 -19.82
CA SER A 162 -11.88 -1.07 -19.44
C SER A 162 -11.04 0.11 -18.94
N GLY A 163 -9.79 -0.12 -18.56
CA GLY A 163 -8.88 0.90 -18.01
C GLY A 163 -8.20 0.45 -16.70
N VAL A 164 -7.74 1.42 -15.91
CA VAL A 164 -7.10 1.16 -14.61
C VAL A 164 -8.17 0.95 -13.54
N ILE A 165 -8.08 -0.15 -12.79
CA ILE A 165 -9.07 -0.56 -11.77
C ILE A 165 -8.49 -0.57 -10.35
N ALA A 166 -7.17 -0.55 -10.21
CA ALA A 166 -6.50 -0.38 -8.92
C ALA A 166 -5.26 0.49 -9.12
N LEU A 167 -4.97 1.38 -8.18
CA LEU A 167 -3.77 2.20 -8.17
C LEU A 167 -3.32 2.42 -6.73
N GLY A 168 -2.45 1.55 -6.26
CA GLY A 168 -1.74 1.68 -5.00
C GLY A 168 -0.50 2.58 -5.11
N ALA A 169 -0.02 3.03 -3.97
CA ALA A 169 1.24 3.73 -3.83
C ALA A 169 2.07 3.08 -2.71
N MET A 170 3.38 3.09 -2.91
CA MET A 170 4.38 2.81 -1.90
C MET A 170 5.28 4.02 -1.76
N LEU A 171 5.74 4.24 -0.54
CA LEU A 171 6.63 5.33 -0.18
C LEU A 171 7.86 4.75 0.51
N ASP A 172 9.02 4.96 -0.10
CA ASP A 172 10.32 4.54 0.43
C ASP A 172 11.10 5.71 1.06
N GLY A 173 10.54 6.93 1.01
CA GLY A 173 11.22 8.17 1.38
C GLY A 173 10.28 9.28 1.85
N ASP A 174 10.34 10.44 1.21
CA ASP A 174 9.73 11.69 1.68
C ASP A 174 8.22 11.84 1.36
N ASP A 175 7.41 12.05 2.40
CA ASP A 175 5.96 12.33 2.31
C ASP A 175 5.62 13.52 1.39
N LEU A 176 6.53 14.49 1.19
CA LEU A 176 6.32 15.59 0.25
C LEU A 176 6.19 15.10 -1.21
N GLN A 177 6.91 14.03 -1.57
CA GLN A 177 6.86 13.48 -2.92
C GLN A 177 5.49 12.85 -3.18
N LEU A 178 4.96 12.09 -2.21
CA LEU A 178 3.61 11.53 -2.29
C LEU A 178 2.55 12.63 -2.37
N SER A 179 2.72 13.70 -1.60
CA SER A 179 1.85 14.88 -1.64
C SER A 179 1.82 15.54 -3.03
N THR A 180 2.99 15.65 -3.67
CA THR A 180 3.10 16.17 -5.04
C THR A 180 2.42 15.24 -6.04
N VAL A 181 2.66 13.92 -5.94
CA VAL A 181 2.00 12.91 -6.78
C VAL A 181 0.48 12.95 -6.62
N PHE A 182 0.00 13.10 -5.38
CA PHE A 182 -1.43 13.27 -5.12
C PHE A 182 -1.99 14.50 -5.82
N ALA A 183 -1.33 15.65 -5.71
CA ALA A 183 -1.80 16.89 -6.33
C ALA A 183 -1.90 16.76 -7.86
N GLU A 184 -0.90 16.15 -8.50
CA GLU A 184 -0.90 15.93 -9.96
C GLU A 184 -2.02 14.97 -10.40
N LEU A 185 -2.20 13.84 -9.71
CA LEU A 185 -3.26 12.89 -10.04
C LEU A 185 -4.65 13.42 -9.73
N HIS A 186 -4.78 14.22 -8.68
CA HIS A 186 -6.02 14.91 -8.36
C HIS A 186 -6.37 15.93 -9.47
N ALA A 187 -5.42 16.76 -9.89
CA ALA A 187 -5.64 17.74 -10.94
C ALA A 187 -5.96 17.10 -12.30
N ALA A 188 -5.25 16.02 -12.66
CA ALA A 188 -5.42 15.37 -13.96
C ALA A 188 -6.66 14.47 -14.06
N PHE A 189 -7.04 13.81 -12.96
CA PHE A 189 -8.03 12.72 -12.98
C PHE A 189 -9.11 12.81 -11.90
N GLY A 190 -9.03 13.78 -10.98
CA GLY A 190 -9.97 13.90 -9.86
C GLY A 190 -9.87 12.72 -8.88
N LEU A 191 -8.67 12.15 -8.73
CA LEU A 191 -8.43 11.07 -7.77
C LEU A 191 -8.27 11.63 -6.36
N MET A 192 -8.71 10.83 -5.38
CA MET A 192 -8.48 11.00 -3.95
C MET A 192 -7.47 9.94 -3.48
N LEU A 193 -6.70 10.25 -2.44
CA LEU A 193 -5.72 9.32 -1.87
C LEU A 193 -6.20 8.81 -0.51
N VAL A 194 -6.28 7.50 -0.35
CA VAL A 194 -6.72 6.83 0.88
C VAL A 194 -5.52 6.16 1.53
N ASP A 195 -5.25 6.47 2.79
CA ASP A 195 -4.32 5.72 3.63
C ASP A 195 -5.15 4.83 4.57
N TRP A 196 -5.21 3.54 4.25
CA TRP A 196 -5.95 2.56 5.05
C TRP A 196 -5.25 2.27 6.37
N ARG A 197 -3.93 2.46 6.48
CA ARG A 197 -3.19 2.22 7.72
C ARG A 197 -3.44 3.35 8.72
N GLN A 198 -3.42 4.59 8.24
CA GLN A 198 -3.67 5.79 9.04
C GLN A 198 -5.14 6.23 9.10
N GLN A 199 -6.02 5.55 8.34
CA GLN A 199 -7.47 5.74 8.33
C GLN A 199 -7.89 7.17 7.97
N PHE A 200 -7.41 7.66 6.83
CA PHE A 200 -7.84 8.95 6.30
C PHE A 200 -7.94 8.94 4.77
N VAL A 201 -8.58 9.97 4.23
CA VAL A 201 -8.58 10.27 2.79
C VAL A 201 -8.21 11.73 2.56
N LEU A 202 -7.29 11.96 1.62
CA LEU A 202 -7.06 13.26 1.00
C LEU A 202 -8.03 13.40 -0.16
N VAL A 203 -8.99 14.32 -0.02
CA VAL A 203 -10.14 14.45 -0.92
C VAL A 203 -9.85 15.42 -2.06
N ALA A 204 -9.14 16.51 -1.77
CA ALA A 204 -8.88 17.57 -2.72
C ALA A 204 -7.62 18.37 -2.37
N VAL A 205 -7.14 19.15 -3.35
CA VAL A 205 -6.14 20.21 -3.15
C VAL A 205 -6.86 21.56 -3.20
N GLU A 206 -6.80 22.29 -2.09
CA GLU A 206 -7.42 23.60 -1.95
C GLU A 206 -6.61 24.67 -2.72
N PRO A 207 -7.21 25.83 -3.08
CA PRO A 207 -6.52 26.88 -3.84
C PRO A 207 -5.22 27.42 -3.21
N GLY A 208 -5.03 27.21 -1.90
CA GLY A 208 -3.81 27.58 -1.17
C GLY A 208 -2.70 26.52 -1.17
N GLY A 209 -2.94 25.34 -1.77
CA GLY A 209 -2.03 24.19 -1.73
C GLY A 209 -2.24 23.25 -0.54
N ASP A 210 -3.17 23.58 0.37
CA ASP A 210 -3.54 22.70 1.48
C ASP A 210 -4.38 21.50 0.99
N PHE A 211 -4.35 20.40 1.72
CA PHE A 211 -5.18 19.23 1.41
C PHE A 211 -6.45 19.20 2.25
N SER A 212 -7.57 18.91 1.59
CA SER A 212 -8.82 18.58 2.25
C SER A 212 -8.74 17.14 2.78
N ILE A 213 -8.78 16.96 4.09
CA ILE A 213 -8.62 15.65 4.75
C ILE A 213 -9.93 15.26 5.44
N TRP A 214 -10.36 14.02 5.24
CA TRP A 214 -11.42 13.41 6.04
C TRP A 214 -10.89 12.21 6.83
N ARG A 215 -11.40 12.05 8.06
CA ARG A 215 -11.09 10.95 8.98
C ARG A 215 -12.40 10.47 9.65
N PRO A 216 -12.56 9.15 9.90
CA PRO A 216 -13.67 8.61 10.67
C PRO A 216 -13.58 8.95 12.17
#